data_AF-A0A0R0EJ93-F1
#
_entry.id   AF-A0A0R0EJ93-F1
#
_cell.length_a   1.000
_cell.length_b   1.000
_cell.length_c   1.000
_cell.angle_alpha   90.00
_cell.angle_beta   90.00
_cell.angle_gamma   90.00
#
_symmetry.space_group_name_H-M   'P 1'
#
loop_
_entity.id
_entity.type
_entity.pdbx_description
1 polymer ?
#
loop_
_entity_poly.entity_id
_entity_poly.type
_entity_poly.pdbx_seq_one_letter_code
_entity_poly.pdbx_strand_id
1 'polypeptide(L)'
;MSRAMCNPTMVSRSVLGSQTSSKSVTETMSGSHEFVIKGYSLTKGMGIGKYIVSEIFIVGGFQWAIYFFPDGRDPKDNAAYVSVFVALHSESTNVCALFDLTLLDLCKKGEHKVHSHFSHSLTIGPYTLINHGSMWGYTRFFKRRHLETSNFLKDDCLKINCTIVVLVSSIDSSQLNTIQVPESDIGEHFGMLLEDEESFDVTFLVGGERFHAHKLVLAAQSTMFETQFFNAMKKDDQEIVVIDMEPKVFKALLHFVYRDTLLEDEELFMLDSSFFPSLSESFIAKLLAAGEKYGLPRLMLMCESILCKDISVDSVAYIFALADRYRATHLKSICQKFSAENFDAMMHSDGFEYLKKNCPLLQSELLKTGVGCEKQFS
;
A
#
# COMPACT_ATOMS: atom_id res chain seq x y z
N MET A 1 1.81 -56.80 36.67
CA MET A 1 1.58 -57.90 35.71
C MET A 1 2.17 -57.48 34.37
N SER A 2 3.12 -58.26 33.87
CA SER A 2 3.97 -57.98 32.70
C SER A 2 3.13 -57.81 31.43
N ARG A 3 3.24 -56.65 30.78
CA ARG A 3 2.64 -56.37 29.46
C ARG A 3 3.47 -57.08 28.39
N ALA A 4 2.93 -58.17 27.84
CA ALA A 4 3.48 -58.83 26.67
C ALA A 4 3.37 -57.89 25.45
N MET A 5 4.53 -57.53 24.90
CA MET A 5 4.63 -56.79 23.64
C MET A 5 4.23 -57.72 22.49
N CYS A 6 3.09 -57.43 21.85
CA CYS A 6 2.70 -58.10 20.61
C CYS A 6 3.63 -57.66 19.47
N ASN A 7 4.29 -58.63 18.86
CA ASN A 7 5.12 -58.48 17.66
C ASN A 7 4.28 -57.93 16.49
N PRO A 8 4.70 -56.85 15.82
CA PRO A 8 4.01 -56.34 14.64
C PRO A 8 4.39 -57.19 13.43
N THR A 9 3.43 -57.97 12.93
CA THR A 9 3.50 -58.61 11.62
C THR A 9 3.63 -57.54 10.54
N MET A 10 4.76 -57.53 9.83
CA MET A 10 4.99 -56.74 8.63
C MET A 10 4.00 -57.15 7.53
N VAL A 11 2.86 -56.47 7.46
CA VAL A 11 1.98 -56.55 6.30
C VAL A 11 2.59 -55.64 5.24
N SER A 12 3.11 -56.27 4.18
CA SER A 12 3.59 -55.63 2.96
C SER A 12 2.47 -54.78 2.35
N ARG A 13 2.42 -53.49 2.70
CA ARG A 13 1.59 -52.52 1.99
C ARG A 13 2.22 -52.29 0.63
N SER A 14 1.68 -52.94 -0.38
CA SER A 14 1.81 -52.49 -1.76
C SER A 14 1.31 -51.05 -1.80
N VAL A 15 2.24 -50.10 -1.91
CA VAL A 15 1.92 -48.70 -2.19
C VAL A 15 1.45 -48.68 -3.65
N LEU A 16 0.19 -49.02 -3.86
CA LEU A 16 -0.54 -48.69 -5.08
C LEU A 16 -0.50 -47.16 -5.14
N GLY A 17 0.41 -46.62 -5.94
CA GLY A 17 0.50 -45.19 -6.18
C GLY A 17 -0.86 -44.70 -6.67
N SER A 18 -1.57 -43.96 -5.82
CA SER A 18 -2.82 -43.34 -6.19
C SER A 18 -2.49 -42.26 -7.22
N GLN A 19 -2.73 -42.55 -8.49
CA GLN A 19 -2.59 -41.57 -9.55
C GLN A 19 -3.60 -40.45 -9.30
N THR A 20 -3.11 -39.23 -9.09
CA THR A 20 -3.93 -38.03 -8.98
C THR A 20 -3.80 -37.21 -10.26
N SER A 21 -4.85 -36.48 -10.60
CA SER A 21 -4.85 -35.53 -11.71
C SER A 21 -5.59 -34.27 -11.30
N SER A 22 -5.20 -33.15 -11.90
CA SER A 22 -5.85 -31.85 -11.71
C SER A 22 -5.82 -31.10 -13.02
N LYS A 23 -6.82 -30.25 -13.25
CA LYS A 23 -6.91 -29.37 -14.42
C LYS A 23 -7.07 -27.94 -13.92
N SER A 24 -6.33 -27.01 -14.51
CA SER A 24 -6.54 -25.58 -14.33
C SER A 24 -7.04 -25.00 -15.65
N VAL A 25 -7.98 -24.06 -15.54
CA VAL A 25 -8.46 -23.27 -16.66
C VAL A 25 -8.10 -21.82 -16.35
N THR A 26 -7.47 -21.16 -17.32
CA THR A 26 -7.17 -19.73 -17.23
C THR A 26 -8.06 -19.01 -18.21
N GLU A 27 -8.90 -18.12 -17.68
CA GLU A 27 -9.81 -17.28 -18.45
C GLU A 27 -9.38 -15.83 -18.35
N THR A 28 -9.88 -15.01 -19.26
CA THR A 28 -9.61 -13.57 -19.27
C THR A 28 -10.89 -12.81 -18.99
N MET A 29 -10.85 -11.90 -18.02
CA MET A 29 -11.93 -10.95 -17.76
C MET A 29 -11.50 -9.55 -18.21
N SER A 30 -12.25 -8.98 -19.14
CA SER A 30 -11.96 -7.65 -19.68
C SER A 30 -12.95 -6.60 -19.16
N GLY A 31 -12.48 -5.41 -18.85
CA GLY A 31 -13.29 -4.25 -18.52
C GLY A 31 -12.67 -2.97 -19.03
N SER A 32 -13.46 -1.92 -19.21
CA SER A 32 -12.98 -0.61 -19.65
C SER A 32 -13.53 0.51 -18.75
N HIS A 33 -12.73 1.55 -18.56
CA HIS A 33 -13.10 2.73 -17.76
C HIS A 33 -12.67 4.00 -18.50
N GLU A 34 -13.61 4.96 -18.64
CA GLU A 34 -13.35 6.29 -19.19
C GLU A 34 -13.09 7.28 -18.06
N PHE A 35 -11.89 7.84 -18.01
CA PHE A 35 -11.51 8.91 -17.09
C PHE A 35 -11.52 10.26 -17.80
N VAL A 36 -12.38 11.16 -17.33
CA VAL A 36 -12.59 12.50 -17.90
C VAL A 36 -12.00 13.55 -16.96
N ILE A 37 -11.02 14.31 -17.46
CA ILE A 37 -10.37 15.39 -16.72
C ILE A 37 -10.86 16.71 -17.31
N LYS A 38 -11.70 17.43 -16.56
CA LYS A 38 -12.14 18.79 -16.90
C LYS A 38 -11.29 19.81 -16.16
N GLY A 39 -11.07 20.97 -16.76
CA GLY A 39 -10.24 22.01 -16.15
C GLY A 39 -8.74 21.72 -16.28
N TYR A 40 -8.31 21.01 -17.33
CA TYR A 40 -6.91 20.60 -17.51
C TYR A 40 -5.93 21.77 -17.37
N SER A 41 -6.30 22.97 -17.84
CA SER A 41 -5.49 24.18 -17.71
C SER A 41 -5.12 24.54 -16.27
N LEU A 42 -5.98 24.22 -15.30
CA LEU A 42 -5.76 24.46 -13.86
C LEU A 42 -4.82 23.44 -13.22
N THR A 43 -4.58 22.32 -13.90
CA THR A 43 -3.71 21.24 -13.41
C THR A 43 -2.23 21.48 -13.74
N LYS A 44 -1.96 22.50 -14.56
CA LYS A 44 -0.60 22.90 -14.95
C LYS A 44 0.10 23.56 -13.77
N GLY A 45 1.34 23.16 -13.52
CA GLY A 45 2.12 23.68 -12.40
C GLY A 45 1.76 23.02 -11.06
N MET A 46 0.97 21.95 -11.05
CA MET A 46 0.80 21.09 -9.87
C MET A 46 2.14 20.54 -9.36
N GLY A 47 3.13 20.40 -10.24
CA GLY A 47 4.47 19.94 -9.91
C GLY A 47 4.72 18.49 -10.34
N ILE A 48 5.99 18.19 -10.64
CA ILE A 48 6.41 16.86 -11.08
C ILE A 48 6.09 15.83 -9.98
N GLY A 49 5.54 14.69 -10.38
CA GLY A 49 5.12 13.62 -9.47
C GLY A 49 3.76 13.85 -8.82
N LYS A 50 3.14 15.03 -8.95
CA LYS A 50 1.75 15.26 -8.55
C LYS A 50 0.79 14.77 -9.62
N TYR A 51 -0.34 14.22 -9.19
CA TYR A 51 -1.28 13.53 -10.06
C TYR A 51 -2.74 13.83 -9.72
N ILE A 52 -3.60 13.48 -10.67
CA ILE A 52 -5.05 13.39 -10.55
C ILE A 52 -5.41 11.93 -10.72
N VAL A 53 -6.26 11.41 -9.84
CA VAL A 53 -6.68 10.01 -9.82
C VAL A 53 -8.12 9.88 -10.33
N SER A 54 -8.42 8.79 -11.05
CA SER A 54 -9.79 8.43 -11.40
C SER A 54 -10.54 7.89 -10.18
N GLU A 55 -11.86 7.73 -10.30
CA GLU A 55 -12.59 6.85 -9.40
C GLU A 55 -12.05 5.41 -9.50
N ILE A 56 -12.22 4.66 -8.43
CA ILE A 56 -11.90 3.24 -8.39
C ILE A 56 -12.92 2.48 -9.24
N PHE A 57 -12.44 1.58 -10.09
CA PHE A 57 -13.29 0.71 -10.90
C PHE A 57 -12.84 -0.75 -10.80
N ILE A 58 -13.77 -1.68 -11.03
CA ILE A 58 -13.55 -3.11 -10.78
C ILE A 58 -13.44 -3.86 -12.11
N VAL A 59 -12.35 -4.59 -12.31
CA VAL A 59 -12.15 -5.49 -13.45
C VAL A 59 -11.53 -6.80 -12.94
N GLY A 60 -12.14 -7.93 -13.30
CA GLY A 60 -11.67 -9.25 -12.88
C GLY A 60 -11.75 -9.50 -11.37
N GLY A 61 -12.60 -8.79 -10.65
CA GLY A 61 -12.70 -8.85 -9.18
C GLY A 61 -11.69 -7.98 -8.44
N PHE A 62 -10.81 -7.26 -9.14
CA PHE A 62 -9.83 -6.37 -8.54
C PHE A 62 -10.20 -4.90 -8.77
N GLN A 63 -9.84 -4.05 -7.81
CA GLN A 63 -9.99 -2.61 -7.84
C GLN A 63 -8.80 -1.98 -8.53
N TRP A 64 -9.08 -1.02 -9.42
CA TRP A 64 -8.08 -0.32 -10.23
C TRP A 64 -8.35 1.18 -10.22
N ALA A 65 -7.31 1.97 -10.43
CA ALA A 65 -7.44 3.41 -10.64
C ALA A 65 -6.42 3.90 -11.68
N ILE A 66 -6.76 4.97 -12.40
CA ILE A 66 -5.89 5.63 -13.38
C ILE A 66 -5.27 6.85 -12.72
N TYR A 67 -3.95 6.98 -12.84
CA TYR A 67 -3.17 8.10 -12.33
C TYR A 67 -2.66 8.93 -13.52
N PHE A 68 -3.11 10.19 -13.58
CA PHE A 68 -2.67 11.17 -14.57
C PHE A 68 -1.74 12.18 -13.92
N PHE A 69 -0.52 12.31 -14.44
CA PHE A 69 0.47 13.28 -13.95
C PHE A 69 0.58 14.42 -14.97
N PRO A 70 -0.08 15.58 -14.76
CA PRO A 70 -0.07 16.68 -15.72
C PRO A 70 1.36 17.19 -15.96
N ASP A 71 2.14 17.31 -14.89
CA ASP A 71 3.52 17.77 -14.96
C ASP A 71 4.55 16.65 -15.18
N GLY A 72 4.09 15.43 -15.43
CA GLY A 72 4.93 14.24 -15.59
C GLY A 72 5.35 13.64 -14.25
N ARG A 73 5.73 12.36 -14.26
CA ARG A 73 6.15 11.63 -13.04
C ARG A 73 7.65 11.72 -12.77
N ASP A 74 8.48 11.71 -13.82
CA ASP A 74 9.94 11.66 -13.70
C ASP A 74 10.56 13.08 -13.77
N PRO A 75 11.29 13.53 -12.74
CA PRO A 75 12.03 14.79 -12.76
C PRO A 75 12.96 14.95 -13.96
N LYS A 76 13.54 13.86 -14.47
CA LYS A 76 14.46 13.87 -15.63
C LYS A 76 13.80 14.37 -16.91
N ASP A 77 12.48 14.29 -16.98
CA ASP A 77 11.72 14.76 -18.15
C ASP A 77 11.42 16.26 -18.11
N ASN A 78 11.84 16.99 -17.04
CA ASN A 78 11.69 18.44 -16.89
C ASN A 78 10.28 18.94 -17.22
N ALA A 79 9.27 18.19 -16.78
CA ALA A 79 7.88 18.45 -17.08
C ALA A 79 7.60 18.67 -18.59
N ALA A 80 8.25 17.90 -19.47
CA ALA A 80 7.99 17.96 -20.91
C ALA A 80 6.86 17.03 -21.37
N TYR A 81 6.48 16.05 -20.55
CA TYR A 81 5.51 15.01 -20.84
C TYR A 81 4.39 15.00 -19.80
N VAL A 82 3.20 14.58 -20.22
CA VAL A 82 2.20 14.03 -19.29
C VAL A 82 2.49 12.55 -19.11
N SER A 83 2.25 12.02 -17.91
CA SER A 83 2.38 10.59 -17.63
C SER A 83 1.03 9.99 -17.29
N VAL A 84 0.81 8.72 -17.65
CA VAL A 84 -0.43 7.99 -17.34
C VAL A 84 -0.07 6.60 -16.85
N PHE A 85 -0.64 6.21 -15.71
CA PHE A 85 -0.44 4.91 -15.09
C PHE A 85 -1.78 4.30 -14.68
N VAL A 86 -1.84 2.97 -14.66
CA VAL A 86 -2.90 2.16 -14.07
C VAL A 86 -2.32 1.53 -12.80
N ALA A 87 -3.04 1.62 -11.69
CA ALA A 87 -2.63 1.05 -10.42
C ALA A 87 -3.61 -0.05 -9.97
N LEU A 88 -3.08 -1.12 -9.40
CA LEU A 88 -3.87 -2.08 -8.62
C LEU A 88 -4.14 -1.47 -7.23
N HIS A 89 -5.42 -1.34 -6.87
CA HIS A 89 -5.88 -0.83 -5.57
C HIS A 89 -6.43 -1.93 -4.66
N SER A 90 -6.56 -3.17 -5.15
CA SER A 90 -6.89 -4.30 -4.26
C SER A 90 -5.68 -4.72 -3.43
N GLU A 91 -5.92 -5.10 -2.17
CA GLU A 91 -4.98 -5.83 -1.29
C GLU A 91 -4.82 -7.28 -1.77
N SER A 92 -4.28 -7.45 -2.97
CA SER A 92 -4.09 -8.74 -3.63
C SER A 92 -2.65 -8.87 -4.11
N THR A 93 -2.19 -10.12 -4.22
CA THR A 93 -0.84 -10.41 -4.72
C THR A 93 -0.87 -11.16 -6.04
N ASN A 94 0.14 -10.90 -6.88
CA ASN A 94 0.38 -11.59 -8.14
C ASN A 94 -0.79 -11.54 -9.15
N VAL A 95 -1.43 -10.39 -9.30
CA VAL A 95 -2.51 -10.19 -10.28
C VAL A 95 -1.90 -10.09 -11.68
N CYS A 96 -2.18 -11.06 -12.54
CA CYS A 96 -1.73 -11.04 -13.93
C CYS A 96 -2.73 -10.26 -14.80
N ALA A 97 -2.29 -9.14 -15.38
CA ALA A 97 -3.14 -8.31 -16.22
C ALA A 97 -2.40 -7.72 -17.43
N LEU A 98 -3.19 -7.40 -18.45
CA LEU A 98 -2.79 -6.59 -19.60
C LEU A 98 -3.62 -5.31 -19.56
N PHE A 99 -3.09 -4.20 -20.08
CA PHE A 99 -3.90 -3.01 -20.29
C PHE A 99 -3.61 -2.32 -21.61
N ASP A 100 -4.59 -1.52 -22.02
CA ASP A 100 -4.46 -0.48 -23.03
C ASP A 100 -4.85 0.88 -22.43
N LEU A 101 -4.04 1.89 -22.71
CA LEU A 101 -4.34 3.28 -22.38
C LEU A 101 -4.54 4.06 -23.67
N THR A 102 -5.74 4.61 -23.83
CA THR A 102 -6.14 5.32 -25.05
C THR A 102 -6.50 6.76 -24.72
N LEU A 103 -5.76 7.70 -25.31
CA LEU A 103 -6.12 9.11 -25.32
C LEU A 103 -7.17 9.36 -26.40
N LEU A 104 -8.36 9.80 -26.01
CA LEU A 104 -9.48 9.90 -26.94
C LEU A 104 -9.43 11.18 -27.79
N ASP A 105 -9.65 11.04 -29.09
CA ASP A 105 -9.86 12.17 -30.00
C ASP A 105 -11.25 12.79 -29.77
N LEU A 106 -11.26 14.02 -29.26
CA LEU A 106 -12.50 14.74 -28.94
C LEU A 106 -13.10 15.46 -30.15
N CYS A 107 -12.38 15.55 -31.27
CA CYS A 107 -12.92 16.07 -32.53
C CYS A 107 -13.73 15.02 -33.32
N LYS A 108 -13.87 13.79 -32.80
CA LYS A 108 -14.61 12.69 -33.43
C LYS A 108 -14.10 12.33 -34.83
N LYS A 109 -12.82 12.53 -35.13
CA LYS A 109 -12.18 12.02 -36.36
C LYS A 109 -11.79 10.55 -36.23
N GLY A 110 -11.83 10.00 -35.02
CA GLY A 110 -11.47 8.61 -34.72
C GLY A 110 -9.96 8.39 -34.60
N GLU A 111 -9.17 9.45 -34.56
CA GLU A 111 -7.71 9.39 -34.51
C GLU A 111 -7.19 9.28 -33.06
N HIS A 112 -7.64 8.26 -32.33
CA HIS A 112 -7.23 8.02 -30.95
C HIS A 112 -5.74 7.71 -30.84
N LYS A 113 -5.07 8.18 -29.77
CA LYS A 113 -3.70 7.77 -29.47
C LYS A 113 -3.71 6.61 -28.48
N VAL A 114 -3.50 5.41 -29.00
CA VAL A 114 -3.47 4.16 -28.21
C VAL A 114 -2.03 3.81 -27.85
N HIS A 115 -1.81 3.49 -26.58
CA HIS A 115 -0.66 2.73 -26.13
C HIS A 115 -1.16 1.36 -25.67
N SER A 116 -0.86 0.33 -26.47
CA SER A 116 -1.41 -1.02 -26.28
C SER A 116 -0.34 -2.04 -25.97
N HIS A 117 -0.60 -2.86 -24.96
CA HIS A 117 0.22 -4.05 -24.68
C HIS A 117 -0.36 -5.34 -25.28
N PHE A 118 -1.58 -5.33 -25.81
CA PHE A 118 -2.14 -6.49 -26.52
C PHE A 118 -1.42 -6.76 -27.85
N SER A 119 -0.88 -5.72 -28.49
CA SER A 119 -0.32 -5.81 -29.85
C SER A 119 1.14 -6.28 -29.92
N HIS A 120 1.89 -6.19 -28.82
CA HIS A 120 3.28 -6.65 -28.84
C HIS A 120 3.30 -8.17 -28.80
N SER A 121 3.82 -8.75 -29.90
CA SER A 121 4.29 -10.13 -30.05
C SER A 121 4.48 -10.82 -28.69
N LEU A 122 3.86 -12.00 -28.53
CA LEU A 122 3.83 -12.95 -27.39
C LEU A 122 5.05 -13.02 -26.45
N THR A 123 6.17 -12.41 -26.83
CA THR A 123 7.37 -12.13 -26.04
C THR A 123 7.14 -11.30 -24.77
N ILE A 124 6.14 -10.40 -24.73
CA ILE A 124 5.80 -9.65 -23.51
C ILE A 124 4.46 -10.21 -23.01
N GLY A 125 4.54 -11.21 -22.12
CA GLY A 125 3.37 -11.79 -21.48
C GLY A 125 2.59 -10.79 -20.61
N PRO A 126 1.47 -11.22 -20.03
CA PRO A 126 0.73 -10.41 -19.05
C PRO A 126 1.66 -9.99 -17.91
N TYR A 127 1.45 -8.78 -17.39
CA TYR A 127 2.24 -8.24 -16.31
C TYR A 127 1.68 -8.74 -14.98
N THR A 128 2.58 -9.17 -14.10
CA THR A 128 2.21 -9.57 -12.74
C THR A 128 2.37 -8.36 -11.82
N LEU A 129 1.24 -7.79 -11.39
CA LEU A 129 1.21 -6.78 -10.33
C LEU A 129 1.36 -7.49 -8.99
N ILE A 130 2.43 -7.17 -8.27
CA ILE A 130 2.89 -7.96 -7.13
C ILE A 130 2.03 -7.69 -5.90
N ASN A 131 1.56 -6.46 -5.72
CA ASN A 131 0.84 -6.01 -4.54
C ASN A 131 -0.02 -4.75 -4.81
N HIS A 132 -0.84 -4.38 -3.82
CA HIS A 132 -1.52 -3.08 -3.75
C HIS A 132 -0.54 -1.93 -4.04
N GLY A 133 -0.95 -0.98 -4.88
CA GLY A 133 -0.17 0.19 -5.26
C GLY A 133 0.86 -0.06 -6.36
N SER A 134 1.03 -1.31 -6.82
CA SER A 134 1.76 -1.58 -8.06
C SER A 134 1.15 -0.77 -9.21
N MET A 135 1.94 0.13 -9.79
CA MET A 135 1.54 0.99 -10.89
C MET A 135 2.26 0.59 -12.17
N TRP A 136 1.56 0.60 -13.29
CA TRP A 136 2.14 0.34 -14.60
C TRP A 136 1.58 1.31 -15.63
N GLY A 137 2.43 1.81 -16.53
CA GLY A 137 2.09 2.95 -17.37
C GLY A 137 3.29 3.56 -18.07
N TYR A 138 3.13 4.80 -18.51
CA TYR A 138 4.07 5.51 -19.36
C TYR A 138 4.46 6.84 -18.75
N THR A 139 5.73 6.98 -18.35
CA THR A 139 6.31 8.27 -17.92
C THR A 139 6.22 9.31 -19.05
N ARG A 140 6.51 8.89 -20.28
CA ARG A 140 6.45 9.74 -21.49
C ARG A 140 5.22 9.46 -22.34
N PHE A 141 4.03 9.37 -21.72
CA PHE A 141 2.78 9.02 -22.41
C PHE A 141 2.48 9.95 -23.59
N PHE A 142 2.57 11.27 -23.39
CA PHE A 142 2.44 12.22 -24.49
C PHE A 142 3.21 13.52 -24.20
N LYS A 143 3.81 14.13 -25.22
CA LYS A 143 4.47 15.44 -25.06
C LYS A 143 3.42 16.50 -24.71
N ARG A 144 3.61 17.22 -23.61
CA ARG A 144 2.62 18.19 -23.10
C ARG A 144 2.29 19.27 -24.12
N ARG A 145 3.31 19.89 -24.72
CA ARG A 145 3.13 20.92 -25.76
C ARG A 145 2.31 20.44 -26.95
N HIS A 146 2.49 19.17 -27.36
CA HIS A 146 1.70 18.60 -28.44
C HIS A 146 0.27 18.28 -27.98
N LEU A 147 0.08 17.81 -26.75
CA LEU A 147 -1.26 17.54 -26.19
C LEU A 147 -2.12 18.79 -26.27
N GLU A 148 -1.56 19.91 -25.82
CA GLU A 148 -2.24 21.20 -25.71
C GLU A 148 -2.66 21.79 -27.06
N THR A 149 -1.96 21.45 -28.14
CA THR A 149 -2.29 21.86 -29.51
C THR A 149 -3.05 20.79 -30.29
N SER A 150 -3.33 19.63 -29.69
CA SER A 150 -3.92 18.49 -30.39
C SER A 150 -5.45 18.49 -30.38
N ASN A 151 -6.05 17.45 -30.97
CA ASN A 151 -7.49 17.19 -30.88
C ASN A 151 -7.89 16.42 -29.62
N PHE A 152 -6.91 15.99 -28.81
CA PHE A 152 -7.15 15.24 -27.58
C PHE A 152 -7.59 16.12 -26.40
N LEU A 153 -7.29 17.43 -26.46
CA LEU A 153 -7.71 18.42 -25.47
C LEU A 153 -8.67 19.42 -26.14
N LYS A 154 -9.94 19.43 -25.71
CA LYS A 154 -10.99 20.34 -26.22
C LYS A 154 -11.85 20.84 -25.09
N ASP A 155 -12.23 22.11 -25.13
CA ASP A 155 -13.03 22.77 -24.09
C ASP A 155 -12.47 22.52 -22.68
N ASP A 156 -11.14 22.61 -22.58
CA ASP A 156 -10.36 22.33 -21.37
C ASP A 156 -10.60 20.94 -20.75
N CYS A 157 -10.99 19.98 -21.59
CA CYS A 157 -11.33 18.62 -21.22
C CYS A 157 -10.43 17.61 -21.95
N LEU A 158 -9.96 16.62 -21.21
CA LEU A 158 -9.17 15.49 -21.69
C LEU A 158 -9.92 14.20 -21.33
N LYS A 159 -9.88 13.19 -22.21
CA LYS A 159 -10.45 11.87 -21.92
C LYS A 159 -9.45 10.74 -22.17
N ILE A 160 -9.33 9.86 -21.19
CA ILE A 160 -8.48 8.67 -21.23
C ILE A 160 -9.36 7.45 -21.05
N ASN A 161 -9.37 6.53 -22.00
CA ASN A 161 -9.99 5.22 -21.83
C ASN A 161 -8.93 4.19 -21.46
N CYS A 162 -9.14 3.47 -20.37
CA CYS A 162 -8.31 2.37 -19.94
C CYS A 162 -9.07 1.06 -20.12
N THR A 163 -8.50 0.11 -20.87
CA THR A 163 -9.02 -1.25 -20.98
C THR A 163 -8.09 -2.18 -20.22
N ILE A 164 -8.61 -2.96 -19.28
CA ILE A 164 -7.84 -3.94 -18.50
C ILE A 164 -8.35 -5.33 -18.86
N VAL A 165 -7.44 -6.29 -19.02
CA VAL A 165 -7.73 -7.71 -19.17
C VAL A 165 -6.98 -8.48 -18.10
N VAL A 166 -7.71 -9.02 -17.13
CA VAL A 166 -7.17 -9.80 -16.02
C VAL A 166 -7.21 -11.28 -16.37
N LEU A 167 -6.11 -11.99 -16.13
CA LEU A 167 -6.06 -13.45 -16.25
C LEU A 167 -6.46 -14.05 -14.90
N VAL A 168 -7.55 -14.79 -14.90
CA VAL A 168 -8.06 -15.50 -13.72
C VAL A 168 -7.88 -16.99 -13.96
N SER A 169 -6.96 -17.59 -13.21
CA SER A 169 -6.75 -19.04 -13.21
C SER A 169 -7.58 -19.66 -12.11
N SER A 170 -8.52 -20.52 -12.48
CA SER A 170 -9.24 -21.37 -11.54
C SER A 170 -8.81 -22.82 -11.71
N ILE A 171 -8.94 -23.59 -10.64
CA ILE A 171 -8.94 -25.06 -10.78
C ILE A 171 -10.28 -25.40 -11.43
N ASP A 172 -10.26 -26.15 -12.52
CA ASP A 172 -11.48 -26.62 -13.18
C ASP A 172 -12.15 -27.65 -12.28
N SER A 173 -12.94 -27.14 -11.35
CA SER A 173 -13.81 -27.90 -10.46
C SER A 173 -15.23 -27.87 -11.00
N SER A 174 -15.41 -28.09 -12.31
CA SER A 174 -16.71 -28.10 -13.02
C SER A 174 -17.80 -29.02 -12.42
N GLN A 175 -17.52 -29.75 -11.34
CA GLN A 175 -18.47 -30.55 -10.57
C GLN A 175 -18.77 -30.03 -9.15
N LEU A 176 -18.29 -28.85 -8.76
CA LEU A 176 -18.60 -28.29 -7.43
C LEU A 176 -19.51 -27.06 -7.57
N ASN A 177 -20.74 -27.19 -7.08
CA ASN A 177 -21.61 -26.04 -6.85
C ASN A 177 -20.91 -25.09 -5.87
N THR A 178 -20.58 -23.87 -6.30
CA THR A 178 -19.97 -22.87 -5.43
C THR A 178 -21.03 -21.97 -4.81
N ILE A 179 -21.07 -21.90 -3.48
CA ILE A 179 -21.82 -20.87 -2.74
C ILE A 179 -20.91 -19.65 -2.61
N GLN A 180 -21.38 -18.49 -3.03
CA GLN A 180 -20.68 -17.23 -2.80
C GLN A 180 -20.81 -16.88 -1.32
N VAL A 181 -19.68 -16.88 -0.60
CA VAL A 181 -19.61 -16.52 0.81
C VAL A 181 -19.18 -15.05 0.89
N PRO A 182 -19.97 -14.16 1.54
CA PRO A 182 -19.56 -12.77 1.76
C PRO A 182 -18.24 -12.68 2.55
N GLU A 183 -17.57 -11.53 2.45
CA GLU A 183 -16.43 -11.22 3.31
C GLU A 183 -16.85 -11.14 4.79
N SER A 184 -15.88 -11.22 5.70
CA SER A 184 -16.18 -11.20 7.14
C SER A 184 -16.63 -9.82 7.58
N ASP A 185 -17.79 -9.76 8.24
CA ASP A 185 -18.38 -8.56 8.84
C ASP A 185 -17.94 -8.34 10.30
N ILE A 186 -16.98 -9.13 10.81
CA ILE A 186 -16.56 -9.07 12.21
C ILE A 186 -15.98 -7.69 12.59
N GLY A 187 -15.20 -7.08 11.69
CA GLY A 187 -14.62 -5.77 11.91
C GLY A 187 -15.69 -4.69 12.03
N GLU A 188 -16.77 -4.77 11.24
CA GLU A 188 -17.91 -3.85 11.35
C GLU A 188 -18.65 -4.04 12.68
N HIS A 189 -18.96 -5.29 13.03
CA HIS A 189 -19.67 -5.60 14.28
C HIS A 189 -18.89 -5.18 15.53
N PHE A 190 -17.57 -5.37 15.57
CA PHE A 190 -16.75 -4.87 16.67
C PHE A 190 -16.62 -3.34 16.59
N GLY A 191 -16.47 -2.77 15.40
CA GLY A 191 -16.48 -1.31 15.21
C GLY A 191 -17.70 -0.62 15.82
N MET A 192 -18.88 -1.21 15.69
CA MET A 192 -20.11 -0.71 16.31
C MET A 192 -20.03 -0.66 17.85
N LEU A 193 -19.34 -1.60 18.49
CA LEU A 193 -19.14 -1.58 19.95
C LEU A 193 -18.36 -0.34 20.41
N LEU A 194 -17.44 0.16 19.59
CA LEU A 194 -16.70 1.38 19.90
C LEU A 194 -17.58 2.64 19.74
N GLU A 195 -18.55 2.62 18.83
CA GLU A 195 -19.41 3.75 18.49
C GLU A 195 -20.63 3.87 19.42
N ASP A 196 -21.21 2.74 19.82
CA ASP A 196 -22.38 2.72 20.69
C ASP A 196 -22.06 3.26 22.11
N GLU A 197 -20.78 3.28 22.50
CA GLU A 197 -20.27 3.72 23.82
C GLU A 197 -21.01 3.09 25.02
N GLU A 198 -21.68 1.95 24.81
CA GLU A 198 -22.33 1.17 25.86
C GLU A 198 -21.40 0.06 26.38
N SER A 199 -21.56 -0.33 27.64
CA SER A 199 -20.85 -1.48 28.25
C SER A 199 -19.32 -1.41 28.27
N PHE A 200 -18.73 -0.22 28.13
CA PHE A 200 -17.29 -0.03 28.30
C PHE A 200 -16.83 -0.34 29.73
N ASP A 201 -15.64 -0.92 29.87
CA ASP A 201 -15.04 -1.29 31.16
C ASP A 201 -13.71 -0.55 31.43
N VAL A 202 -13.32 0.34 30.51
CA VAL A 202 -12.17 1.23 30.62
C VAL A 202 -12.42 2.57 29.91
N THR A 203 -11.88 3.64 30.46
CA THR A 203 -11.86 4.98 29.87
C THR A 203 -10.41 5.46 29.75
N PHE A 204 -10.04 6.02 28.61
CA PHE A 204 -8.74 6.68 28.43
C PHE A 204 -8.92 8.19 28.38
N LEU A 205 -8.06 8.92 29.08
CA LEU A 205 -7.95 10.38 28.99
C LEU A 205 -6.72 10.74 28.14
N VAL A 206 -6.95 11.28 26.94
CA VAL A 206 -5.91 11.60 25.96
C VAL A 206 -6.06 13.04 25.51
N GLY A 207 -5.07 13.89 25.79
CA GLY A 207 -5.12 15.30 25.41
C GLY A 207 -6.33 16.09 25.97
N GLY A 208 -6.97 15.60 27.04
CA GLY A 208 -8.20 16.18 27.61
C GLY A 208 -9.50 15.57 27.08
N GLU A 209 -9.44 14.71 26.07
CA GLU A 209 -10.58 13.97 25.53
C GLU A 209 -10.70 12.59 26.19
N ARG A 210 -11.94 12.13 26.39
CA ARG A 210 -12.24 10.81 26.96
C ARG A 210 -12.59 9.83 25.85
N PHE A 211 -12.02 8.64 25.91
CA PHE A 211 -12.27 7.54 25.00
C PHE A 211 -12.72 6.31 25.78
N HIS A 212 -13.96 5.87 25.53
CA HIS A 212 -14.52 4.66 26.13
C HIS A 212 -14.12 3.42 25.30
N ALA A 213 -13.75 2.33 25.97
CA ALA A 213 -13.31 1.10 25.29
C ALA A 213 -13.50 -0.15 26.16
N HIS A 214 -13.12 -1.31 25.61
CA HIS A 214 -13.31 -2.62 26.19
C HIS A 214 -11.97 -3.34 26.38
N LYS A 215 -11.61 -3.67 27.62
CA LYS A 215 -10.33 -4.30 28.01
C LYS A 215 -10.08 -5.58 27.23
N LEU A 216 -11.10 -6.43 27.07
CA LEU A 216 -10.97 -7.70 26.35
C LEU A 216 -10.61 -7.50 24.88
N VAL A 217 -11.27 -6.53 24.20
CA VAL A 217 -11.01 -6.23 22.79
C VAL A 217 -9.59 -5.67 22.62
N LEU A 218 -9.21 -4.73 23.50
CA LEU A 218 -7.87 -4.14 23.51
C LEU A 218 -6.77 -5.19 23.74
N ALA A 219 -6.94 -6.06 24.73
CA ALA A 219 -5.98 -7.11 25.06
C ALA A 219 -5.86 -8.18 23.97
N ALA A 220 -6.95 -8.50 23.27
CA ALA A 220 -6.92 -9.48 22.19
C ALA A 220 -6.01 -9.04 21.01
N GLN A 221 -5.85 -7.73 20.80
CA GLN A 221 -5.07 -7.18 19.69
C GLN A 221 -3.70 -6.64 20.11
N SER A 222 -3.56 -6.16 21.33
CA SER A 222 -2.36 -5.48 21.83
C SER A 222 -1.74 -6.25 23.00
N THR A 223 -0.52 -6.73 22.79
CA THR A 223 0.30 -7.36 23.84
C THR A 223 0.57 -6.41 25.03
N MET A 224 0.66 -5.10 24.75
CA MET A 224 0.80 -4.08 25.80
C MET A 224 -0.46 -3.99 26.66
N PHE A 225 -1.65 -3.91 26.03
CA PHE A 225 -2.91 -3.85 26.77
C PHE A 225 -3.21 -5.17 27.50
N GLU A 226 -2.95 -6.32 26.89
CA GLU A 226 -3.06 -7.62 27.55
C GLU A 226 -2.23 -7.66 28.83
N THR A 227 -0.96 -7.25 28.73
CA THR A 227 -0.06 -7.20 29.89
C THR A 227 -0.55 -6.20 30.93
N GLN A 228 -1.01 -5.03 30.51
CA GLN A 228 -1.49 -3.98 31.39
C GLN A 228 -2.76 -4.37 32.16
N PHE A 229 -3.69 -5.10 31.53
CA PHE A 229 -4.99 -5.42 32.13
C PHE A 229 -5.01 -6.77 32.85
N PHE A 230 -4.26 -7.77 32.38
CA PHE A 230 -4.37 -9.14 32.90
C PHE A 230 -3.11 -9.66 33.58
N ASN A 231 -1.93 -9.09 33.30
CA ASN A 231 -0.65 -9.54 33.92
C ASN A 231 -0.12 -8.58 34.99
N ALA A 232 -0.48 -7.30 34.92
CA ALA A 232 -0.04 -6.32 35.90
C ALA A 232 -0.84 -6.47 37.20
N MET A 233 -0.15 -6.54 38.35
CA MET A 233 -0.74 -6.38 39.70
C MET A 233 -1.27 -4.95 39.96
N LYS A 234 -1.59 -4.19 38.90
CA LYS A 234 -2.07 -2.81 39.01
C LYS A 234 -3.52 -2.82 39.49
N LYS A 235 -3.89 -1.72 40.15
CA LYS A 235 -5.29 -1.46 40.51
C LYS A 235 -6.13 -1.48 39.24
N ASP A 236 -7.37 -1.96 39.39
CA ASP A 236 -8.39 -1.85 38.36
C ASP A 236 -8.79 -0.37 38.21
N ASP A 237 -7.89 0.42 37.60
CA ASP A 237 -8.12 1.81 37.32
C ASP A 237 -9.05 1.90 36.12
N GLN A 238 -10.28 2.36 36.35
CA GLN A 238 -11.27 2.57 35.28
C GLN A 238 -10.87 3.70 34.33
N GLU A 239 -10.04 4.66 34.76
CA GLU A 239 -9.58 5.79 33.95
C GLU A 239 -8.05 5.77 33.81
N ILE A 240 -7.56 5.70 32.56
CA ILE A 240 -6.13 5.63 32.21
C ILE A 240 -5.73 6.89 31.46
N VAL A 241 -4.76 7.62 31.99
CA VAL A 241 -4.21 8.81 31.31
C VAL A 241 -3.16 8.38 30.28
N VAL A 242 -3.38 8.71 29.00
CA VAL A 242 -2.39 8.52 27.94
C VAL A 242 -1.65 9.83 27.72
N ILE A 243 -0.38 9.83 28.09
CA ILE A 243 0.54 10.96 27.90
C ILE A 243 1.26 10.77 26.54
N ASP A 244 1.64 11.89 25.92
CA ASP A 244 2.41 11.96 24.68
C ASP A 244 1.71 11.33 23.45
N MET A 245 0.39 11.48 23.36
CA MET A 245 -0.37 11.09 22.18
C MET A 245 -1.46 12.12 21.90
N GLU A 246 -1.61 12.49 20.63
CA GLU A 246 -2.70 13.35 20.18
C GLU A 246 -4.02 12.54 20.14
N PRO A 247 -5.16 13.15 20.49
CA PRO A 247 -6.47 12.47 20.48
C PRO A 247 -6.78 11.78 19.15
N LYS A 248 -6.48 12.43 18.02
CA LYS A 248 -6.68 11.86 16.67
C LYS A 248 -5.88 10.58 16.42
N VAL A 249 -4.63 10.49 16.92
CA VAL A 249 -3.79 9.30 16.76
C VAL A 249 -4.32 8.17 17.62
N PHE A 250 -4.77 8.48 18.84
CA PHE A 250 -5.37 7.48 19.72
C PHE A 250 -6.71 6.97 19.19
N LYS A 251 -7.54 7.85 18.62
CA LYS A 251 -8.78 7.47 17.93
C LYS A 251 -8.50 6.49 16.78
N ALA A 252 -7.47 6.74 15.99
CA ALA A 252 -7.06 5.85 14.90
C ALA A 252 -6.52 4.51 15.40
N LEU A 253 -5.80 4.51 16.52
CA LEU A 253 -5.36 3.27 17.17
C LEU A 253 -6.56 2.43 17.64
N LEU A 254 -7.55 3.05 18.28
CA LEU A 254 -8.77 2.35 18.68
C LEU A 254 -9.53 1.83 17.46
N HIS A 255 -9.71 2.64 16.42
CA HIS A 255 -10.31 2.17 15.17
C HIS A 255 -9.63 0.91 14.65
N PHE A 256 -8.29 0.91 14.58
CA PHE A 256 -7.53 -0.26 14.15
C PHE A 256 -7.78 -1.47 15.05
N VAL A 257 -7.77 -1.31 16.38
CA VAL A 257 -8.01 -2.42 17.32
C VAL A 257 -9.39 -3.06 17.12
N TYR A 258 -10.42 -2.28 16.81
CA TYR A 258 -11.77 -2.81 16.67
C TYR A 258 -12.10 -3.29 15.25
N ARG A 259 -11.52 -2.67 14.22
CA ARG A 259 -11.87 -2.91 12.81
C ARG A 259 -10.78 -3.62 12.00
N ASP A 260 -9.56 -3.75 12.54
CA ASP A 260 -8.36 -4.26 11.85
C ASP A 260 -8.08 -3.54 10.51
N THR A 261 -8.46 -2.27 10.43
CA THR A 261 -8.27 -1.39 9.27
C THR A 261 -7.81 0.00 9.72
N LEU A 262 -7.17 0.73 8.81
CA LEU A 262 -6.89 2.15 9.03
C LEU A 262 -8.17 2.96 8.78
N LEU A 263 -8.29 4.12 9.44
CA LEU A 263 -9.36 5.07 9.14
C LEU A 263 -9.27 5.48 7.66
N GLU A 264 -10.40 5.55 6.95
CA GLU A 264 -10.47 5.95 5.53
C GLU A 264 -10.55 7.48 5.34
N ASP A 265 -10.08 8.25 6.31
CA ASP A 265 -10.13 9.71 6.24
C ASP A 265 -8.98 10.24 5.38
N GLU A 266 -9.21 10.35 4.06
CA GLU A 266 -8.21 10.80 3.08
C GLU A 266 -7.56 12.13 3.46
N GLU A 267 -8.29 13.07 4.07
CA GLU A 267 -7.76 14.37 4.48
C GLU A 267 -6.62 14.19 5.52
N LEU A 268 -6.76 13.19 6.39
CA LEU A 268 -5.82 12.88 7.46
C LEU A 268 -4.47 12.34 6.93
N PHE A 269 -4.46 11.61 5.81
CA PHE A 269 -3.23 11.12 5.18
C PHE A 269 -2.59 12.15 4.24
N MET A 270 -3.40 13.01 3.61
CA MET A 270 -2.93 13.98 2.61
C MET A 270 -2.21 15.19 3.21
N LEU A 271 -2.58 15.63 4.41
CA LEU A 271 -2.06 16.85 5.03
C LEU A 271 -0.54 16.82 5.32
N ASP A 272 0.10 15.64 5.35
CA ASP A 272 1.47 15.51 5.83
C ASP A 272 2.57 15.31 4.78
N SER A 273 2.25 15.04 3.50
CA SER A 273 3.26 14.56 2.54
C SER A 273 4.27 15.61 2.03
N SER A 274 4.24 16.87 2.48
CA SER A 274 4.98 17.96 1.82
C SER A 274 6.12 18.63 2.60
N PHE A 275 6.33 18.34 3.90
CA PHE A 275 7.43 18.97 4.67
C PHE A 275 8.30 17.94 5.40
N PHE A 276 9.45 17.62 4.82
CA PHE A 276 10.30 16.51 5.26
C PHE A 276 11.04 16.69 6.62
N PRO A 277 11.46 17.90 7.05
CA PRO A 277 12.02 18.07 8.40
C PRO A 277 11.03 17.70 9.51
N SER A 278 9.73 17.74 9.22
CA SER A 278 8.63 17.41 10.12
C SER A 278 8.00 16.03 9.86
N LEU A 279 8.66 15.12 9.13
CA LEU A 279 8.11 13.76 8.91
C LEU A 279 7.77 13.04 10.22
N SER A 280 8.54 13.25 11.28
CA SER A 280 8.24 12.69 12.61
C SER A 280 6.96 13.23 13.22
N GLU A 281 6.50 14.40 12.77
CA GLU A 281 5.25 15.02 13.19
C GLU A 281 4.05 14.58 12.36
N SER A 282 4.29 13.87 11.24
CA SER A 282 3.20 13.34 10.44
C SER A 282 2.33 12.37 11.23
N PHE A 283 1.04 12.36 10.91
CA PHE A 283 0.05 11.48 11.50
C PHE A 283 0.47 10.01 11.36
N ILE A 284 0.97 9.60 10.20
CA ILE A 284 1.40 8.21 9.98
C ILE A 284 2.66 7.86 10.76
N ALA A 285 3.62 8.78 10.90
CA ALA A 285 4.75 8.58 11.80
C ALA A 285 4.31 8.42 13.26
N LYS A 286 3.35 9.24 13.71
CA LYS A 286 2.79 9.16 15.07
C LYS A 286 1.98 7.87 15.28
N LEU A 287 1.25 7.41 14.26
CA LEU A 287 0.51 6.14 14.31
C LEU A 287 1.45 4.93 14.29
N LEU A 288 2.54 4.98 13.52
CA LEU A 288 3.61 3.97 13.56
C LEU A 288 4.23 3.89 14.96
N ALA A 289 4.53 5.05 15.57
CA ALA A 289 5.03 5.13 16.94
C ALA A 289 4.04 4.53 17.96
N ALA A 290 2.75 4.82 17.78
CA ALA A 290 1.68 4.23 18.60
C ALA A 290 1.61 2.71 18.42
N GLY A 291 1.71 2.21 17.19
CA GLY A 291 1.76 0.78 16.88
C GLY A 291 2.91 0.07 17.59
N GLU A 292 4.11 0.66 17.59
CA GLU A 292 5.26 0.12 18.33
C GLU A 292 5.02 0.13 19.84
N LYS A 293 4.58 1.28 20.39
CA LYS A 293 4.31 1.48 21.82
C LYS A 293 3.31 0.48 22.37
N TYR A 294 2.25 0.18 21.61
CA TYR A 294 1.18 -0.73 22.01
C TYR A 294 1.35 -2.15 21.46
N GLY A 295 2.45 -2.47 20.80
CA GLY A 295 2.73 -3.82 20.30
C GLY A 295 1.67 -4.32 19.33
N LEU A 296 1.42 -3.56 18.26
CA LEU A 296 0.45 -3.82 17.19
C LEU A 296 1.18 -4.05 15.85
N PRO A 297 1.74 -5.25 15.57
CA PRO A 297 2.63 -5.47 14.43
C PRO A 297 1.96 -5.24 13.07
N ARG A 298 0.68 -5.61 12.93
CA ARG A 298 -0.05 -5.42 11.67
C ARG A 298 -0.31 -3.93 11.38
N LEU A 299 -0.65 -3.13 12.40
CA LEU A 299 -0.76 -1.67 12.26
C LEU A 299 0.57 -1.06 11.81
N MET A 300 1.69 -1.50 12.39
CA MET A 300 3.01 -1.04 11.98
C MET A 300 3.28 -1.33 10.50
N LEU A 301 3.00 -2.56 10.04
CA LEU A 301 3.15 -2.92 8.62
C LEU A 301 2.27 -2.08 7.69
N MET A 302 1.05 -1.74 8.09
CA MET A 302 0.19 -0.85 7.31
C MET A 302 0.77 0.56 7.23
N CYS A 303 1.29 1.10 8.34
CA CYS A 303 1.97 2.39 8.35
C CYS A 303 3.25 2.37 7.49
N GLU A 304 4.03 1.28 7.58
CA GLU A 304 5.22 1.05 6.74
C GLU A 304 4.87 1.04 5.24
N SER A 305 3.77 0.37 4.86
CA SER A 305 3.28 0.33 3.48
C SER A 305 2.93 1.72 2.95
N ILE A 306 2.31 2.57 3.79
CA ILE A 306 1.99 3.95 3.41
C ILE A 306 3.26 4.78 3.26
N LEU A 307 4.13 4.79 4.27
CA LEU A 307 5.39 5.55 4.24
C LEU A 307 6.31 5.11 3.09
N CYS A 308 6.26 3.83 2.70
CA CYS A 308 7.00 3.30 1.57
C CYS A 308 6.66 4.02 0.26
N LYS A 309 5.41 4.51 0.11
CA LYS A 309 4.95 5.22 -1.10
C LYS A 309 5.60 6.60 -1.24
N ASP A 310 6.07 7.18 -0.14
CA ASP A 310 6.69 8.50 -0.09
C ASP A 310 8.22 8.47 -0.24
N ILE A 311 8.83 7.29 -0.45
CA ILE A 311 10.27 7.15 -0.63
C ILE A 311 10.73 7.82 -1.94
N SER A 312 11.63 8.78 -1.80
CA SER A 312 12.31 9.51 -2.86
C SER A 312 13.76 9.81 -2.44
N VAL A 313 14.56 10.37 -3.33
CA VAL A 313 15.95 10.79 -3.02
C VAL A 313 15.98 11.79 -1.85
N ASP A 314 14.98 12.66 -1.77
CA ASP A 314 14.89 13.71 -0.76
C ASP A 314 14.33 13.21 0.58
N SER A 315 13.48 12.17 0.56
CA SER A 315 12.78 11.67 1.75
C SER A 315 13.42 10.42 2.37
N VAL A 316 14.14 9.59 1.59
CA VAL A 316 14.59 8.25 2.02
C VAL A 316 15.38 8.27 3.32
N ALA A 317 16.24 9.27 3.52
CA ALA A 317 17.07 9.36 4.72
C ALA A 317 16.26 9.67 5.99
N TYR A 318 15.21 10.50 5.87
CA TYR A 318 14.29 10.79 6.97
C TYR A 318 13.41 9.58 7.29
N ILE A 319 12.87 8.92 6.26
CA ILE A 319 12.06 7.70 6.39
C ILE A 319 12.90 6.56 6.99
N PHE A 320 14.17 6.45 6.60
CA PHE A 320 15.12 5.49 7.18
C PHE A 320 15.33 5.72 8.68
N ALA A 321 15.52 6.98 9.09
CA ALA A 321 15.64 7.34 10.52
C ALA A 321 14.38 7.03 11.32
N LEU A 322 13.21 7.31 10.73
CA LEU A 322 11.91 7.01 11.31
C LEU A 322 11.72 5.49 11.49
N ALA A 323 12.04 4.72 10.45
CA ALA A 323 11.92 3.27 10.43
C ALA A 323 12.82 2.62 11.49
N ASP A 324 14.05 3.10 11.65
CA ASP A 324 14.94 2.63 12.73
C ASP A 324 14.37 2.96 14.12
N ARG A 325 13.95 4.21 14.33
CA ARG A 325 13.42 4.69 15.62
C ARG A 325 12.28 3.84 16.14
N TYR A 326 11.35 3.46 15.26
CA TYR A 326 10.16 2.69 15.62
C TYR A 326 10.26 1.22 15.20
N ARG A 327 11.48 0.70 14.96
CA ARG A 327 11.73 -0.73 14.67
C ARG A 327 10.90 -1.28 13.50
N ALA A 328 10.63 -0.44 12.52
CA ALA A 328 9.87 -0.74 11.32
C ALA A 328 10.80 -1.41 10.28
N THR A 329 11.01 -2.72 10.43
CA THR A 329 12.10 -3.43 9.76
C THR A 329 11.93 -3.56 8.24
N HIS A 330 10.70 -3.67 7.75
CA HIS A 330 10.44 -3.81 6.32
C HIS A 330 10.73 -2.50 5.59
N LEU A 331 10.21 -1.39 6.13
CA LEU A 331 10.46 -0.04 5.62
C LEU A 331 11.95 0.31 5.66
N LYS A 332 12.64 -0.04 6.76
CA LYS A 332 14.10 0.18 6.87
C LYS A 332 14.87 -0.55 5.77
N SER A 333 14.53 -1.80 5.48
CA SER A 333 15.14 -2.60 4.40
C SER A 333 14.86 -2.02 3.00
N ILE A 334 13.62 -1.58 2.75
CA ILE A 334 13.26 -0.95 1.48
C ILE A 334 14.04 0.36 1.27
N CYS A 335 14.17 1.18 2.32
CA CYS A 335 14.98 2.39 2.27
C CYS A 335 16.44 2.07 1.93
N GLN A 336 17.04 1.04 2.54
CA GLN A 336 18.42 0.63 2.22
C GLN A 336 18.60 0.24 0.75
N LYS A 337 17.65 -0.52 0.20
CA LYS A 337 17.67 -0.91 -1.22
C LYS A 337 17.55 0.30 -2.13
N PHE A 338 16.58 1.18 -1.87
CA PHE A 338 16.41 2.41 -2.63
C PHE A 338 17.65 3.31 -2.58
N SER A 339 18.25 3.44 -1.39
CA SER A 339 19.49 4.19 -1.17
C SER A 339 20.68 3.60 -1.93
N ALA A 340 20.79 2.28 -2.04
CA ALA A 340 21.84 1.64 -2.84
C ALA A 340 21.67 1.93 -4.34
N GLU A 341 20.43 1.89 -4.84
CA GLU A 341 20.10 2.17 -6.25
C GLU A 341 20.25 3.66 -6.63
N ASN A 342 20.14 4.57 -5.65
CA ASN A 342 20.19 6.02 -5.85
C ASN A 342 21.33 6.68 -5.06
N PHE A 343 22.41 5.95 -4.82
CA PHE A 343 23.47 6.31 -3.86
C PHE A 343 24.03 7.72 -4.08
N ASP A 344 24.48 8.03 -5.31
CA ASP A 344 25.08 9.33 -5.63
C ASP A 344 24.11 10.49 -5.40
N ALA A 345 22.84 10.33 -5.80
CA ALA A 345 21.83 11.38 -5.64
C ALA A 345 21.48 11.60 -4.16
N MET A 346 21.34 10.51 -3.40
CA MET A 346 21.06 10.54 -1.97
C MET A 346 22.20 11.21 -1.17
N MET A 347 23.46 10.95 -1.53
CA MET A 347 24.62 11.54 -0.85
C MET A 347 24.62 13.07 -0.84
N HIS A 348 23.96 13.69 -1.81
CA HIS A 348 23.86 15.14 -1.96
C HIS A 348 22.52 15.71 -1.47
N SER A 349 21.64 14.88 -0.87
CA SER A 349 20.32 15.34 -0.40
C SER A 349 20.36 15.90 1.02
N ASP A 350 19.45 16.82 1.30
CA ASP A 350 19.30 17.43 2.64
C ASP A 350 19.02 16.38 3.72
N GLY A 351 18.32 15.30 3.36
CA GLY A 351 18.05 14.19 4.26
C GLY A 351 19.31 13.45 4.71
N PHE A 352 20.32 13.34 3.83
CA PHE A 352 21.58 12.71 4.20
C PHE A 352 22.42 13.60 5.14
N GLU A 353 22.44 14.92 4.90
CA GLU A 353 23.04 15.86 5.85
C GLU A 353 22.28 15.90 7.19
N TYR A 354 20.95 15.72 7.18
CA TYR A 354 20.19 15.52 8.41
C TYR A 354 20.66 14.30 9.21
N LEU A 355 20.88 13.15 8.55
CA LEU A 355 21.40 11.94 9.21
C LEU A 355 22.80 12.18 9.79
N LYS A 356 23.69 12.84 9.05
CA LYS A 356 25.03 13.18 9.51
C LYS A 356 25.02 14.02 10.79
N LYS A 357 24.10 14.98 10.89
CA LYS A 357 23.97 15.88 12.05
C LYS A 357 23.29 15.20 13.24
N ASN A 358 22.24 14.42 13.02
CA ASN A 358 21.36 13.96 14.10
C ASN A 358 21.50 12.46 14.41
N CYS A 359 21.93 11.64 13.45
CA CYS A 359 21.99 10.18 13.55
C CYS A 359 23.24 9.60 12.82
N PRO A 360 24.48 9.92 13.23
CA PRO A 360 25.70 9.55 12.50
C PRO A 360 25.91 8.02 12.37
N LEU A 361 25.37 7.23 13.29
CA LEU A 361 25.36 5.76 13.16
C LEU A 361 24.49 5.28 12.00
N LEU A 362 23.29 5.86 11.85
CA LEU A 362 22.38 5.57 10.74
C LEU A 362 22.93 6.06 9.41
N GLN A 363 23.57 7.23 9.40
CA GLN A 363 24.32 7.70 8.22
C GLN A 363 25.38 6.66 7.79
N SER A 364 26.16 6.16 8.75
CA SER A 364 27.20 5.15 8.50
C SER A 364 26.63 3.82 8.03
N GLU A 365 25.46 3.42 8.53
CA GLU A 365 24.73 2.23 8.08
C GLU A 365 24.29 2.38 6.62
N LEU A 366 23.74 3.54 6.25
CA LEU A 366 23.29 3.83 4.90
C LEU A 366 24.45 3.93 3.91
N LEU A 367 25.62 4.45 4.32
CA LEU A 367 26.83 4.48 3.49
C LEU A 367 27.31 3.08 3.09
N LYS A 368 27.13 2.08 3.94
CA LYS A 368 27.56 0.70 3.66
C LYS A 368 26.75 0.06 2.54
N THR A 369 25.55 0.55 2.24
CA THR A 369 24.74 -0.01 1.16
C THR A 369 25.32 0.32 -0.22
N GLY A 370 26.01 1.47 -0.38
CA GLY A 370 26.69 1.86 -1.62
C GLY A 370 27.99 1.10 -1.89
N VAL A 371 28.79 0.80 -0.85
CA VAL A 371 30.04 0.02 -0.99
C VAL A 371 29.77 -1.41 -1.47
N GLY A 372 28.57 -1.94 -1.21
CA GLY A 372 28.11 -3.21 -1.77
C GLY A 372 27.88 -3.18 -3.27
N CYS A 373 27.44 -2.04 -3.82
CA CYS A 373 27.17 -1.88 -5.25
C CYS A 373 28.46 -1.84 -6.09
N GLU A 374 29.55 -1.23 -5.59
CA GLU A 374 30.83 -1.23 -6.33
C GLU A 374 31.41 -2.64 -6.49
N LYS A 375 31.14 -3.56 -5.56
CA LYS A 375 31.65 -4.94 -5.63
C LYS A 375 30.86 -5.86 -6.56
N GLN A 376 29.73 -5.44 -7.12
CA GLN A 376 28.99 -6.24 -8.11
C GLN A 376 29.32 -5.89 -9.57
N PHE A 377 30.12 -4.85 -9.81
CA PHE A 377 30.51 -4.42 -11.16
C PHE A 377 32.02 -4.45 -11.42
N SER A 378 32.81 -5.10 -10.56
CA SER A 378 34.19 -5.53 -10.84
C SER A 378 34.22 -7.03 -11.03
#